data_AF-A0A520VZU3-F1
#
_entry.id   AF-A0A520VZU3-F1
#
_cell.length_a   1.000
_cell.length_b   1.000
_cell.length_c   1.000
_cell.angle_alpha   90.00
_cell.angle_beta   90.00
_cell.angle_gamma   90.00
#
_symmetry.space_group_name_H-M   'P 1'
#
loop_
_entity.id
_entity.type
_entity.pdbx_description
1 polymer ?
#
loop_
_entity_poly.entity_id
_entity_poly.type
_entity_poly.pdbx_seq_one_letter_code
_entity_poly.pdbx_strand_id
1 'polypeptide(L)'
;MKNNIKFNNSNILYIFSSVNGKYIVELTYNFINQYQLQNTSIKILSKSNNAISSIDLRKLNIYSLNKKAQKQISNLADVDNDYFIKKTGNKKFNKINITKFVKNIHTRKTSNRNELMCQYAYVYDYFIKANHNNYSLFLAKKLNYSENYIKNLTKELFEKKYMLKNTTGVPGGVFSKKTLEYFNSL
;
A
#
# COMPACT_ATOMS: atom_id res chain seq x y z
N MET A 1 -17.17 6.22 -12.66
CA MET A 1 -15.91 6.36 -11.90
C MET A 1 -14.69 5.64 -12.54
N LYS A 2 -14.66 5.38 -13.87
CA LYS A 2 -13.60 4.61 -14.53
C LYS A 2 -12.44 5.45 -15.15
N ASN A 3 -12.55 6.78 -15.19
CA ASN A 3 -11.77 7.58 -16.15
C ASN A 3 -10.30 7.84 -15.76
N ASN A 4 -9.90 7.57 -14.51
CA ASN A 4 -8.55 7.94 -14.03
C ASN A 4 -7.57 6.75 -13.95
N ILE A 5 -8.04 5.51 -14.04
CA ILE A 5 -7.20 4.31 -13.98
C ILE A 5 -7.07 3.74 -15.39
N LYS A 6 -5.84 3.63 -15.87
CA LYS A 6 -5.51 2.98 -17.14
C LYS A 6 -4.58 1.81 -16.89
N PHE A 7 -4.69 0.78 -17.74
CA PHE A 7 -3.82 -0.38 -17.72
C PHE A 7 -2.98 -0.36 -18.98
N ASN A 8 -1.66 -0.41 -18.83
CA ASN A 8 -0.73 -0.50 -19.94
C ASN A 8 0.19 -1.69 -19.69
N ASN A 9 -0.03 -2.79 -20.40
CA ASN A 9 0.61 -4.08 -20.14
C ASN A 9 0.46 -4.47 -18.66
N SER A 10 1.56 -4.73 -17.96
CA SER A 10 1.63 -5.09 -16.54
C SER A 10 1.53 -3.89 -15.58
N ASN A 11 1.47 -2.65 -16.10
CA ASN A 11 1.51 -1.44 -15.29
C ASN A 11 0.10 -0.85 -15.11
N ILE A 12 -0.15 -0.29 -13.93
CA ILE A 12 -1.37 0.45 -13.60
C ILE A 12 -1.03 1.93 -13.54
N LEU A 13 -1.67 2.73 -14.38
CA LEU A 13 -1.48 4.17 -14.43
C LEU A 13 -2.66 4.86 -13.77
N TYR A 14 -2.38 5.76 -12.83
CA TYR A 14 -3.40 6.63 -12.25
C TYR A 14 -3.15 8.07 -12.66
N ILE A 15 -4.13 8.70 -13.30
CA ILE A 15 -4.03 10.06 -13.82
C ILE A 15 -4.88 11.00 -12.96
N PHE A 16 -4.23 12.01 -12.39
CA PHE A 16 -4.86 13.19 -11.84
C PHE A 16 -4.90 14.26 -12.93
N SER A 17 -6.08 14.47 -13.53
CA SER A 17 -6.27 15.40 -14.64
C SER A 17 -6.19 16.88 -14.26
N SER A 18 -6.28 17.21 -12.96
CA SER A 18 -6.15 18.58 -12.47
C SER A 18 -5.70 18.60 -11.01
N VAL A 19 -4.42 18.87 -10.77
CA VAL A 19 -3.86 19.11 -9.43
C VAL A 19 -3.51 20.60 -9.32
N ASN A 20 -4.02 21.25 -8.26
CA ASN A 20 -3.90 22.70 -8.04
C ASN A 20 -4.36 23.56 -9.24
N GLY A 21 -5.27 23.02 -10.07
CA GLY A 21 -5.77 23.66 -11.29
C GLY A 21 -4.78 23.69 -12.47
N LYS A 22 -3.49 23.39 -12.25
CA LYS A 22 -2.40 23.67 -13.20
C LYS A 22 -1.71 22.44 -13.76
N TYR A 23 -1.71 21.34 -13.01
CA TYR A 23 -0.87 20.18 -13.33
C TYR A 23 -1.70 18.94 -13.62
N ILE A 24 -1.19 18.12 -14.53
CA ILE A 24 -1.59 16.72 -14.71
C ILE A 24 -0.50 15.88 -14.05
N VAL A 25 -0.89 15.02 -13.13
CA VAL A 25 0.05 14.10 -12.45
C VAL A 25 -0.34 12.68 -12.79
N GLU A 26 0.60 11.94 -13.36
CA GLU A 26 0.47 10.52 -13.66
C GLU A 26 1.39 9.73 -12.74
N LEU A 27 0.80 8.74 -12.07
CA LEU A 27 1.51 7.82 -11.20
C LEU A 27 1.46 6.42 -11.83
N THR A 28 2.63 5.81 -12.02
CA THR A 28 2.75 4.44 -12.53
C THR A 28 2.98 3.48 -11.38
N TYR A 29 2.21 2.38 -11.38
CA TYR A 29 2.26 1.36 -10.35
C TYR A 29 2.53 -0.02 -10.92
N ASN A 30 3.40 -0.75 -10.24
CA ASN A 30 3.74 -2.13 -10.54
C ASN A 30 3.57 -3.00 -9.29
N PHE A 31 3.24 -4.27 -9.49
CA PHE A 31 3.27 -5.24 -8.40
C PHE A 31 4.72 -5.60 -8.07
N ILE A 32 5.14 -5.35 -6.84
CA ILE A 32 6.44 -5.85 -6.33
C ILE A 32 6.30 -7.31 -5.88
N ASN A 33 5.09 -7.72 -5.53
CA ASN A 33 4.68 -9.11 -5.34
C ASN A 33 3.15 -9.20 -5.50
N GLN A 34 2.61 -10.40 -5.34
CA GLN A 34 1.18 -10.68 -5.55
C GLN A 34 0.24 -9.88 -4.63
N TYR A 35 0.74 -9.34 -3.52
CA TYR A 35 -0.04 -8.65 -2.49
C TYR A 35 0.29 -7.16 -2.33
N GLN A 36 1.38 -6.67 -2.90
CA GLN A 36 1.85 -5.28 -2.74
C GLN A 36 2.03 -4.58 -4.07
N LEU A 37 1.58 -3.32 -4.10
CA LEU A 37 1.69 -2.41 -5.22
C LEU A 37 2.68 -1.29 -4.87
N GLN A 38 3.61 -1.01 -5.78
CA GLN A 38 4.65 0.01 -5.64
C GLN A 38 4.44 1.10 -6.68
N ASN A 39 4.59 2.36 -6.29
CA ASN A 39 4.72 3.46 -7.24
C ASN A 39 6.15 3.48 -7.78
N THR A 40 6.31 3.30 -9.09
CA THR A 40 7.62 3.21 -9.75
C THR A 40 7.98 4.47 -10.53
N SER A 41 7.00 5.31 -10.86
CA SER A 41 7.23 6.53 -11.64
C SER A 41 6.19 7.59 -11.39
N ILE A 42 6.64 8.85 -11.38
CA ILE A 42 5.83 10.05 -11.23
C ILE A 42 6.12 10.96 -12.40
N LYS A 43 5.11 11.18 -13.24
CA LYS A 43 5.18 12.12 -14.37
C LYS A 43 4.29 13.32 -14.08
N ILE A 44 4.85 14.51 -14.22
CA ILE A 44 4.16 15.77 -13.95
C ILE A 44 4.20 16.59 -15.23
N LEU A 45 3.03 17.01 -15.69
CA LEU A 45 2.87 17.84 -16.88
C LEU A 45 2.14 19.12 -16.48
N SER A 46 2.62 20.25 -16.98
CA SER A 46 1.88 21.51 -16.87
C SER A 46 0.80 21.56 -17.94
N LYS A 47 -0.38 22.05 -17.59
CA LYS A 47 -1.49 22.27 -18.55
C LYS A 47 -1.23 23.43 -19.49
N SER A 48 -0.46 24.41 -19.02
CA SER A 48 0.10 25.48 -19.85
C SER A 48 1.56 25.17 -20.15
N ASN A 49 2.13 25.73 -21.23
CA ASN A 49 3.55 25.57 -21.58
C ASN A 49 4.52 26.26 -20.58
N ASN A 50 4.06 26.54 -19.35
CA ASN A 50 4.87 27.12 -18.31
C ASN A 50 5.83 26.08 -17.71
N ALA A 51 7.05 26.52 -17.41
CA ALA A 51 8.02 25.70 -16.70
C ALA A 51 7.51 25.35 -15.29
N ILE A 52 7.76 24.12 -14.85
CA ILE A 52 7.41 23.63 -13.52
C ILE A 52 8.55 24.02 -12.56
N SER A 53 8.27 24.87 -11.57
CA SER A 53 9.28 25.26 -10.58
C SER A 53 9.40 24.26 -9.42
N SER A 54 10.49 24.33 -8.66
CA SER A 54 10.68 23.53 -7.43
C SER A 54 9.66 23.87 -6.34
N ILE A 55 9.10 25.08 -6.33
CA ILE A 55 8.03 25.50 -5.42
C ILE A 55 6.72 24.81 -5.81
N ASP A 56 6.45 24.71 -7.11
CA ASP A 56 5.28 24.01 -7.63
C ASP A 56 5.31 22.52 -7.26
N LEU A 57 6.47 21.87 -7.44
CA LEU A 57 6.65 20.46 -7.06
C LEU A 57 6.35 20.21 -5.58
N ARG A 58 6.80 21.10 -4.69
CA ARG A 58 6.51 21.00 -3.25
C ARG A 58 5.01 21.13 -2.95
N LYS A 59 4.28 21.95 -3.70
CA LYS A 59 2.83 22.13 -3.54
C LYS A 59 1.98 20.96 -4.07
N LEU A 60 2.54 20.04 -4.85
CA LEU A 60 1.78 18.91 -5.41
C LEU A 60 1.41 17.82 -4.39
N ASN A 61 1.97 17.86 -3.17
CA ASN A 61 1.70 16.89 -2.10
C ASN A 61 1.63 15.44 -2.63
N ILE A 62 2.74 15.01 -3.23
CA ILE A 62 2.87 13.71 -3.91
C ILE A 62 2.46 12.54 -3.00
N TYR A 63 2.78 12.62 -1.71
CA TYR A 63 2.37 11.63 -0.73
C TYR A 63 0.85 11.42 -0.70
N SER A 64 0.08 12.53 -0.66
CA SER A 64 -1.38 12.47 -0.62
C SER A 64 -1.97 11.98 -1.95
N LEU A 65 -1.37 12.36 -3.08
CA LEU A 65 -1.74 11.84 -4.39
C LEU A 65 -1.51 10.33 -4.49
N ASN A 66 -0.34 9.86 -4.04
CA ASN A 66 0.00 8.43 -4.01
C ASN A 66 -1.00 7.63 -3.16
N LYS A 67 -1.30 8.11 -1.94
CA LYS A 67 -2.30 7.50 -1.05
C LYS A 67 -3.69 7.44 -1.70
N LYS A 68 -4.12 8.51 -2.36
CA LYS A 68 -5.43 8.57 -3.04
C LYS A 68 -5.49 7.60 -4.22
N ALA A 69 -4.45 7.55 -5.05
CA ALA A 69 -4.37 6.65 -6.19
C ALA A 69 -4.36 5.17 -5.74
N GLN A 70 -3.51 4.80 -4.78
CA GLN A 70 -3.48 3.43 -4.23
C GLN A 70 -4.85 3.00 -3.69
N LYS A 71 -5.54 3.87 -2.95
CA LYS A 71 -6.90 3.58 -2.44
C LYS A 71 -7.89 3.31 -3.58
N GLN A 72 -7.86 4.11 -4.64
CA GLN A 72 -8.78 3.93 -5.78
C GLN A 72 -8.45 2.66 -6.58
N ILE A 73 -7.17 2.32 -6.74
CA ILE A 73 -6.75 1.06 -7.37
C ILE A 73 -7.19 -0.14 -6.52
N SER A 74 -7.00 -0.09 -5.20
CA SER A 74 -7.48 -1.13 -4.29
C SER A 74 -9.01 -1.29 -4.36
N ASN A 75 -9.75 -0.19 -4.32
CA ASN A 75 -11.21 -0.22 -4.44
C ASN A 75 -11.67 -0.84 -5.77
N LEU A 76 -10.96 -0.56 -6.88
CA LEU A 76 -11.27 -1.19 -8.17
C LEU A 76 -11.05 -2.71 -8.11
N ALA A 77 -9.96 -3.16 -7.50
CA ALA A 77 -9.67 -4.58 -7.33
C ALA A 77 -10.73 -5.30 -6.48
N ASP A 78 -11.32 -4.61 -5.50
CA ASP A 78 -12.34 -5.16 -4.61
C ASP A 78 -13.74 -5.17 -5.25
N VAL A 79 -14.13 -4.09 -5.92
CA VAL A 79 -15.49 -3.89 -6.47
C VAL A 79 -15.68 -4.50 -7.86
N ASP A 80 -14.66 -4.44 -8.73
CA ASP A 80 -14.71 -4.94 -10.12
C ASP A 80 -13.55 -5.92 -10.35
N ASN A 81 -13.53 -6.99 -9.53
CA ASN A 81 -12.41 -7.91 -9.41
C ASN A 81 -12.09 -8.65 -10.72
N ASP A 82 -13.12 -9.11 -11.44
CA ASP A 82 -12.93 -9.84 -12.69
C ASP A 82 -12.29 -8.95 -13.77
N TYR A 83 -12.76 -7.70 -13.89
CA TYR A 83 -12.13 -6.73 -14.78
C TYR A 83 -10.69 -6.44 -14.38
N PHE A 84 -10.44 -6.25 -13.08
CA PHE A 84 -9.09 -6.01 -12.57
C PHE A 84 -8.14 -7.18 -12.88
N ILE A 85 -8.57 -8.42 -12.64
CA ILE A 85 -7.80 -9.63 -12.95
C ILE A 85 -7.56 -9.73 -14.45
N LYS A 86 -8.58 -9.50 -15.28
CA LYS A 86 -8.44 -9.52 -16.75
C LYS A 86 -7.39 -8.53 -17.24
N LYS A 87 -7.28 -7.37 -16.57
CA LYS A 87 -6.33 -6.31 -16.96
C LYS A 87 -4.93 -6.48 -16.36
N THR A 88 -4.79 -7.14 -15.21
CA THR A 88 -3.51 -7.21 -14.49
C THR A 88 -2.91 -8.61 -14.39
N GLY A 89 -3.71 -9.65 -14.60
CA GLY A 89 -3.36 -11.04 -14.29
C GLY A 89 -3.27 -11.37 -12.80
N ASN A 90 -3.38 -10.39 -11.90
CA ASN A 90 -3.15 -10.59 -10.47
C ASN A 90 -4.44 -11.00 -9.73
N LYS A 91 -4.57 -12.30 -9.44
CA LYS A 91 -5.71 -12.88 -8.73
C LYS A 91 -5.68 -12.70 -7.21
N LYS A 92 -4.53 -12.36 -6.63
CA LYS A 92 -4.29 -12.39 -5.17
C LYS A 92 -4.26 -11.00 -4.52
N PHE A 93 -4.11 -9.95 -5.30
CA PHE A 93 -4.13 -8.59 -4.78
C PHE A 93 -5.42 -8.32 -3.99
N ASN A 94 -5.28 -7.76 -2.78
CA ASN A 94 -6.35 -7.52 -1.80
C ASN A 94 -7.22 -8.73 -1.41
N LYS A 95 -6.85 -9.97 -1.72
CA LYS A 95 -7.66 -11.15 -1.35
C LYS A 95 -7.59 -11.53 0.13
N ILE A 96 -6.56 -11.07 0.85
CA ILE A 96 -6.44 -11.34 2.28
C ILE A 96 -7.46 -10.51 3.06
N ASN A 97 -8.27 -11.20 3.86
CA ASN A 97 -9.24 -10.55 4.73
C ASN A 97 -8.53 -9.86 5.92
N ILE A 98 -8.28 -8.56 5.77
CA ILE A 98 -7.64 -7.72 6.80
C ILE A 98 -8.38 -7.79 8.14
N THR A 99 -9.73 -7.83 8.13
CA THR A 99 -10.55 -7.86 9.34
C THR A 99 -10.32 -9.15 10.13
N LYS A 100 -10.12 -10.28 9.45
CA LYS A 100 -9.76 -11.56 10.07
C LYS A 100 -8.42 -11.46 10.80
N PHE A 101 -7.38 -10.91 10.15
CA PHE A 101 -6.06 -10.74 10.77
C PHE A 101 -6.10 -9.78 11.96
N VAL A 102 -6.77 -8.64 11.83
CA VAL A 102 -6.97 -7.70 12.95
C VAL A 102 -7.65 -8.41 14.12
N LYS A 103 -8.72 -9.18 13.87
CA LYS A 103 -9.43 -9.94 14.90
C LYS A 103 -8.52 -10.99 15.55
N ASN A 104 -7.77 -11.75 14.77
CA ASN A 104 -6.87 -12.78 15.29
C ASN A 104 -5.80 -12.19 16.21
N ILE A 105 -5.16 -11.09 15.80
CA ILE A 105 -4.15 -10.40 16.60
C ILE A 105 -4.78 -9.81 17.87
N HIS A 106 -5.90 -9.10 17.74
CA HIS A 106 -6.61 -8.48 18.86
C HIS A 106 -7.07 -9.51 19.90
N THR A 107 -7.61 -10.64 19.44
CA THR A 107 -8.13 -11.72 20.31
C THR A 107 -7.06 -12.74 20.69
N ARG A 108 -5.79 -12.53 20.28
CA ARG A 108 -4.66 -13.43 20.56
C ARG A 108 -4.87 -14.86 20.03
N LYS A 109 -5.64 -15.00 18.96
CA LYS A 109 -5.98 -16.27 18.29
C LYS A 109 -5.01 -16.58 17.14
N THR A 110 -3.72 -16.56 17.42
CA THR A 110 -2.66 -16.98 16.49
C THR A 110 -1.98 -18.20 17.05
N SER A 111 -1.81 -19.25 16.25
CA SER A 111 -1.32 -20.55 16.70
C SER A 111 0.14 -20.53 17.13
N ASN A 112 0.94 -19.64 16.52
CA ASN A 112 2.36 -19.48 16.84
C ASN A 112 2.88 -18.06 16.50
N ARG A 113 4.11 -17.77 16.92
CA ARG A 113 4.76 -16.47 16.69
C ARG A 113 4.94 -16.16 15.21
N ASN A 114 5.24 -17.15 14.37
CA ASN A 114 5.43 -16.94 12.94
C ASN A 114 4.12 -16.49 12.27
N GLU A 115 3.01 -17.16 12.57
CA GLU A 115 1.67 -16.79 12.12
C GLU A 115 1.32 -15.36 12.56
N LEU A 116 1.53 -15.03 13.83
CA LEU A 116 1.31 -13.69 14.38
C LEU A 116 2.10 -12.63 13.60
N MET A 117 3.38 -12.88 13.36
CA MET A 117 4.25 -11.92 12.69
C MET A 117 3.91 -11.76 11.20
N CYS A 118 3.49 -12.81 10.50
CA CYS A 118 3.01 -12.72 9.13
C CYS A 118 1.68 -11.96 9.03
N GLN A 119 0.71 -12.24 9.92
CA GLN A 119 -0.54 -11.48 9.97
C GLN A 119 -0.29 -10.01 10.32
N TYR A 120 0.61 -9.76 11.28
CA TYR A 120 1.01 -8.41 11.67
C TYR A 120 1.71 -7.66 10.52
N ALA A 121 2.55 -8.33 9.71
CA ALA A 121 3.17 -7.75 8.52
C ALA A 121 2.11 -7.17 7.57
N TYR A 122 1.07 -7.96 7.27
CA TYR A 122 -0.01 -7.53 6.40
C TYR A 122 -0.80 -6.35 6.99
N VAL A 123 -1.13 -6.43 8.29
CA VAL A 123 -1.83 -5.36 9.02
C VAL A 123 -1.02 -4.06 9.00
N TYR A 124 0.29 -4.16 9.23
CA TYR A 124 1.21 -3.03 9.20
C TYR A 124 1.26 -2.37 7.83
N ASP A 125 1.51 -3.14 6.75
CA ASP A 125 1.53 -2.65 5.36
C ASP A 125 0.19 -2.00 4.97
N TYR A 126 -0.93 -2.61 5.36
CA TYR A 126 -2.26 -2.10 5.03
C TYR A 126 -2.53 -0.74 5.67
N PHE A 127 -2.25 -0.59 6.97
CA PHE A 127 -2.60 0.64 7.70
C PHE A 127 -1.55 1.75 7.61
N ILE A 128 -0.27 1.43 7.37
CA ILE A 128 0.75 2.46 7.25
C ILE A 128 0.58 3.33 5.99
N LYS A 129 0.03 2.75 4.92
CA LYS A 129 -0.38 3.48 3.70
C LYS A 129 -1.45 4.55 3.99
N ALA A 130 -2.25 4.35 5.04
CA ALA A 130 -3.26 5.30 5.47
C ALA A 130 -2.75 6.28 6.54
N ASN A 131 -1.87 5.85 7.46
CA ASN A 131 -1.56 6.59 8.70
C ASN A 131 -0.06 6.65 9.02
N HIS A 132 0.77 7.03 8.04
CA HIS A 132 2.23 7.01 8.17
C HIS A 132 2.79 7.75 9.42
N ASN A 133 2.28 8.94 9.74
CA ASN A 133 2.87 9.79 10.79
C ASN A 133 2.62 9.30 12.23
N ASN A 134 1.55 8.52 12.47
CA ASN A 134 1.16 8.07 13.83
C ASN A 134 0.80 6.57 13.84
N TYR A 135 1.51 5.77 13.05
CA TYR A 135 1.16 4.37 12.84
C TYR A 135 1.13 3.57 14.15
N SER A 136 2.05 3.83 15.09
CA SER A 136 2.16 3.09 16.36
C SER A 136 0.92 3.28 17.22
N LEU A 137 0.53 4.54 17.45
CA LEU A 137 -0.67 4.88 18.22
C LEU A 137 -1.95 4.41 17.53
N PHE A 138 -2.00 4.52 16.20
CA PHE A 138 -3.14 4.02 15.41
C PHE A 138 -3.30 2.50 15.54
N LEU A 139 -2.22 1.74 15.32
CA LEU A 139 -2.24 0.28 15.43
C LEU A 139 -2.47 -0.19 16.87
N ALA A 140 -1.96 0.53 17.87
CA ALA A 140 -2.21 0.25 19.28
C ALA A 140 -3.70 0.24 19.60
N LYS A 141 -4.42 1.29 19.18
CA LYS A 141 -5.88 1.37 19.31
C LYS A 141 -6.59 0.29 18.49
N LYS A 142 -6.15 0.06 17.25
CA LYS A 142 -6.79 -0.90 16.33
C LYS A 142 -6.65 -2.35 16.79
N LEU A 143 -5.51 -2.70 17.37
CA LEU A 143 -5.15 -4.06 17.77
C LEU A 143 -5.32 -4.30 19.28
N ASN A 144 -5.70 -3.27 20.05
CA ASN A 144 -5.86 -3.31 21.51
C ASN A 144 -4.59 -3.75 22.24
N TYR A 145 -3.50 -3.06 21.95
CA TYR A 145 -2.21 -3.21 22.61
C TYR A 145 -1.65 -1.85 23.02
N SER A 146 -0.67 -1.86 23.94
CA SER A 146 0.09 -0.65 24.25
C SER A 146 0.91 -0.20 23.04
N GLU A 147 1.13 1.11 22.92
CA GLU A 147 1.97 1.65 21.85
C GLU A 147 3.39 1.07 21.88
N ASN A 148 3.94 0.87 23.08
CA ASN A 148 5.27 0.27 23.25
C ASN A 148 5.33 -1.16 22.69
N TYR A 149 4.28 -1.96 22.91
CA TYR A 149 4.20 -3.30 22.35
C TYR A 149 4.17 -3.28 20.82
N ILE A 150 3.40 -2.37 20.21
CA ILE A 150 3.36 -2.19 18.75
C ILE A 150 4.72 -1.76 18.21
N LYS A 151 5.44 -0.86 18.89
CA LYS A 151 6.81 -0.47 18.52
C LYS A 151 7.75 -1.68 18.54
N ASN A 152 7.69 -2.50 19.58
CA ASN A 152 8.49 -3.72 19.69
C ASN A 152 8.13 -4.76 18.63
N LEU A 153 6.83 -4.98 18.35
CA LEU A 153 6.38 -5.84 17.25
C LEU A 153 6.91 -5.35 15.90
N THR A 154 6.86 -4.04 15.66
CA THR A 154 7.37 -3.45 14.41
C THR A 154 8.88 -3.61 14.30
N LYS A 155 9.61 -3.43 15.40
CA LYS A 155 11.05 -3.69 15.45
C LYS A 155 11.36 -5.14 15.09
N GLU A 156 10.68 -6.10 15.73
CA GLU A 156 10.84 -7.52 15.45
C GLU A 156 10.45 -7.89 14.01
N LEU A 157 9.42 -7.26 13.46
CA LEU A 157 8.95 -7.47 12.08
C LEU A 157 10.08 -7.28 11.07
N PHE A 158 10.88 -6.22 11.24
CA PHE A 158 12.03 -5.93 10.38
C PHE A 158 13.28 -6.72 10.77
N GLU A 159 13.61 -6.82 12.07
CA GLU A 159 14.79 -7.55 12.55
C GLU A 159 14.75 -9.03 12.17
N LYS A 160 13.58 -9.67 12.30
CA LYS A 160 13.37 -11.07 11.93
C LYS A 160 13.00 -11.24 10.46
N LYS A 161 13.07 -10.17 9.65
CA LYS A 161 12.86 -10.18 8.19
C LYS A 161 11.50 -10.73 7.77
N TYR A 162 10.43 -10.45 8.51
CA TYR A 162 9.05 -10.66 8.01
C TYR A 162 8.67 -9.59 6.99
N MET A 163 9.21 -8.39 7.18
CA MET A 163 9.27 -7.35 6.15
C MET A 163 10.73 -6.95 5.92
N LEU A 164 11.10 -6.78 4.66
CA LEU A 164 12.36 -6.21 4.24
C LEU A 164 12.28 -4.67 4.31
N LYS A 165 13.43 -4.03 4.55
CA LYS A 165 13.54 -2.57 4.75
C LYS A 165 12.80 -1.78 3.66
N ASN A 166 12.37 -0.57 4.02
CA ASN A 166 11.69 0.37 3.13
C ASN A 166 12.42 0.49 1.79
N THR A 167 11.72 0.11 0.73
CA THR A 167 12.12 0.38 -0.65
C THR A 167 11.37 1.62 -1.11
N THR A 168 12.02 2.46 -1.91
CA THR A 168 11.42 3.69 -2.45
C THR A 168 10.07 3.37 -3.11
N GLY A 169 9.00 4.04 -2.68
CA GLY A 169 7.66 3.85 -3.26
C GLY A 169 6.79 2.75 -2.63
N VAL A 170 7.28 2.00 -1.61
CA VAL A 170 6.46 1.07 -0.81
C VAL A 170 6.44 1.51 0.66
N PRO A 171 5.40 2.24 1.10
CA PRO A 171 5.24 2.61 2.50
C PRO A 171 5.09 1.34 3.36
N GLY A 172 5.99 1.15 4.33
CA GLY A 172 5.96 -0.01 5.23
C GLY A 172 6.91 -1.15 4.88
N GLY A 173 7.62 -1.08 3.75
CA GLY A 173 8.57 -2.12 3.34
C GLY A 173 7.92 -3.24 2.53
N VAL A 174 8.70 -4.27 2.22
CA VAL A 174 8.29 -5.34 1.28
C VAL A 174 8.19 -6.66 2.01
N PHE A 175 7.12 -7.42 1.77
CA PHE A 175 6.98 -8.76 2.32
C PHE A 175 8.16 -9.64 1.90
N SER A 176 8.77 -10.31 2.87
CA SER A 176 9.84 -11.27 2.58
C SER A 176 9.29 -12.57 2.01
N LYS A 177 10.17 -13.42 1.49
CA LYS A 177 9.81 -14.73 0.94
C LYS A 177 8.97 -15.57 1.92
N LYS A 178 9.40 -15.68 3.19
CA LYS A 178 8.67 -16.43 4.21
C LYS A 178 7.26 -15.90 4.49
N THR A 179 7.09 -14.58 4.45
CA THR A 179 5.79 -13.94 4.65
C THR A 179 4.88 -14.19 3.44
N LEU A 180 5.44 -14.13 2.23
CA LEU A 180 4.73 -14.48 1.00
C LEU A 180 4.35 -15.97 0.94
N GLU A 181 5.23 -16.87 1.37
CA GLU A 181 4.93 -18.30 1.49
C GLU A 181 3.74 -18.55 2.41
N TYR A 182 3.72 -17.92 3.60
CA TYR A 182 2.58 -17.98 4.50
C TYR A 182 1.30 -17.44 3.84
N PHE A 183 1.35 -16.30 3.14
CA PHE A 183 0.17 -15.77 2.45
C PHE A 183 -0.33 -16.65 1.31
N ASN A 184 0.58 -17.35 0.64
CA ASN A 184 0.27 -18.27 -0.45
C ASN A 184 -0.34 -19.59 0.04
N SER A 185 -0.18 -19.94 1.32
CA SER A 185 -0.75 -21.14 1.93
C SER A 185 -2.11 -20.92 2.60
N LEU A 186 -2.65 -19.69 2.57
CA LEU A 186 -3.98 -19.35 3.09
C LEU A 186 -5.08 -19.64 2.07
#